data_AF-A0A2E3ULL9-F1
#
_entry.id   AF-A0A2E3ULL9-F1
#
_cell.length_a   1.000
_cell.length_b   1.000
_cell.length_c   1.000
_cell.angle_alpha   90.00
_cell.angle_beta   90.00
_cell.angle_gamma   90.00
#
_symmetry.space_group_name_H-M   'P 1'
#
loop_
_entity.id
_entity.type
_entity.pdbx_description
1 polymer ?
#
loop_
_entity_poly.entity_id
_entity_poly.type
_entity_poly.pdbx_seq_one_letter_code
_entity_poly.pdbx_strand_id
1 'polypeptide(L)'
;MTIGPMHLGIDFSGPVFGPALVQAYFMEEGEVIFPRIAIHEDVIERHRQDQTLWREGHSYEDEERHLNNLLRQDESGLHYIDYLRASLNELDGEYAGWIEFLGRHKTLVESGLADSPNATVRRKYSWLKNYHNAVIGENIANLEPGAMTEDGDPWEALFRGLRIEA
;
A
#
# COMPACT_ATOMS: atom_id res chain seq x y z
N MET A 1 -7.00 2.89 -9.13
CA MET A 1 -7.62 1.71 -9.77
C MET A 1 -9.10 1.98 -9.87
N THR A 2 -9.64 1.78 -11.05
CA THR A 2 -11.07 1.94 -11.37
C THR A 2 -11.52 0.69 -12.10
N ILE A 3 -12.83 0.44 -12.14
CA ILE A 3 -13.42 -0.69 -12.84
C ILE A 3 -14.58 -0.21 -13.70
N GLY A 4 -14.73 -0.77 -14.89
CA GLY A 4 -15.83 -0.44 -15.78
C GLY A 4 -15.58 -0.79 -17.23
N PRO A 5 -16.54 -0.49 -18.11
CA PRO A 5 -16.45 -0.80 -19.53
C PRO A 5 -15.24 -0.12 -20.19
N MET A 6 -14.52 -0.88 -21.00
CA MET A 6 -13.35 -0.42 -21.74
C MET A 6 -13.45 -0.89 -23.19
N HIS A 7 -13.08 0.00 -24.12
CA HIS A 7 -12.95 -0.30 -25.54
C HIS A 7 -11.46 -0.45 -25.84
N LEU A 8 -11.15 -1.50 -26.58
CA LEU A 8 -9.80 -1.86 -27.00
C LEU A 8 -9.74 -1.77 -28.51
N GLY A 9 -8.59 -1.39 -29.06
CA GLY A 9 -8.36 -1.41 -30.49
C GLY A 9 -8.45 -2.81 -31.11
N ILE A 10 -8.40 -2.86 -32.43
CA ILE A 10 -8.55 -4.10 -33.21
C ILE A 10 -7.46 -5.10 -32.79
N ASP A 11 -7.84 -6.37 -32.59
CA ASP A 11 -6.95 -7.45 -32.15
C ASP A 11 -6.25 -7.17 -30.80
N PHE A 12 -6.91 -6.44 -29.88
CA PHE A 12 -6.32 -5.96 -28.62
C PHE A 12 -5.09 -5.07 -28.81
N SER A 13 -4.93 -4.51 -30.01
CA SER A 13 -3.87 -3.59 -30.40
C SER A 13 -4.43 -2.21 -30.69
N GLY A 14 -3.82 -1.17 -30.13
CA GLY A 14 -4.20 0.22 -30.36
C GLY A 14 -4.81 0.91 -29.13
N PRO A 15 -5.60 1.98 -29.33
CA PRO A 15 -6.03 2.84 -28.24
C PRO A 15 -6.97 2.12 -27.27
N VAL A 16 -6.83 2.47 -25.99
CA VAL A 16 -7.67 1.99 -24.89
C VAL A 16 -8.46 3.18 -24.37
N PHE A 17 -9.78 3.09 -24.33
CA PHE A 17 -10.62 4.18 -23.85
C PHE A 17 -11.94 3.69 -23.26
N GLY A 18 -12.46 4.42 -22.29
CA GLY A 18 -13.71 4.08 -21.63
C GLY A 18 -13.90 4.88 -20.34
N PRO A 19 -15.11 4.84 -19.75
CA PRO A 19 -15.42 5.56 -18.53
C PRO A 19 -14.44 5.27 -17.38
N ALA A 20 -14.01 4.02 -17.22
CA ALA A 20 -13.08 3.64 -16.15
C ALA A 20 -11.69 4.31 -16.31
N LEU A 21 -11.18 4.42 -17.54
CA LEU A 21 -9.92 5.12 -17.80
C LEU A 21 -10.05 6.63 -17.56
N VAL A 22 -11.17 7.23 -17.96
CA VAL A 22 -11.46 8.65 -17.69
C VAL A 22 -11.54 8.91 -16.18
N GLN A 23 -12.21 8.03 -15.44
CA GLN A 23 -12.27 8.11 -13.98
C GLN A 23 -10.89 7.97 -13.34
N ALA A 24 -10.05 7.04 -13.82
CA ALA A 24 -8.68 6.88 -13.33
C ALA A 24 -7.84 8.16 -13.53
N TYR A 25 -8.00 8.81 -14.69
CA TYR A 25 -7.35 10.09 -14.97
C TYR A 25 -7.78 11.19 -13.99
N PHE A 26 -9.07 11.36 -13.74
CA PHE A 26 -9.56 12.38 -12.80
C PHE A 26 -9.14 12.09 -11.36
N MET A 27 -9.14 10.83 -10.94
CA MET A 27 -8.59 10.44 -9.64
C MET A 27 -7.11 10.80 -9.53
N GLU A 28 -6.30 10.51 -10.55
CA GLU A 28 -4.88 10.83 -10.57
C GLU A 28 -4.64 12.34 -10.46
N GLU A 29 -5.44 13.15 -11.15
CA GLU A 29 -5.33 14.60 -11.15
C GLU A 29 -5.72 15.23 -9.80
N GLY A 30 -6.79 14.74 -9.15
CA GLY A 30 -7.40 15.39 -8.00
C GLY A 30 -7.21 14.71 -6.64
N GLU A 31 -7.23 13.38 -6.60
CA GLU A 31 -7.36 12.59 -5.36
C GLU A 31 -6.07 11.83 -5.00
N VAL A 32 -5.31 11.40 -6.01
CA VAL A 32 -4.08 10.60 -5.85
C VAL A 32 -2.85 11.51 -5.93
N ILE A 33 -2.78 12.46 -5.00
CA ILE A 33 -1.67 13.44 -4.92
C ILE A 33 -0.38 12.81 -4.38
N PHE A 34 -0.50 11.71 -3.64
CA PHE A 34 0.58 11.02 -2.94
C PHE A 34 0.93 9.69 -3.61
N PRO A 35 2.17 9.19 -3.45
CA PRO A 35 2.65 7.98 -4.13
C PRO A 35 2.04 6.70 -3.53
N ARG A 36 0.78 6.42 -3.88
CA ARG A 36 0.02 5.26 -3.43
C ARG A 36 -0.86 4.72 -4.55
N ILE A 37 -1.19 3.43 -4.48
CA ILE A 37 -2.12 2.80 -5.43
C ILE A 37 -3.52 2.94 -4.84
N ALA A 38 -4.20 4.05 -5.16
CA ALA A 38 -5.57 4.28 -4.72
C ALA A 38 -6.56 3.36 -5.43
N ILE A 39 -7.63 2.97 -4.73
CA ILE A 39 -8.70 2.11 -5.20
C ILE A 39 -10.00 2.91 -5.12
N HIS A 40 -10.69 3.05 -6.26
CA HIS A 40 -11.99 3.71 -6.30
C HIS A 40 -13.05 2.83 -5.63
N GLU A 41 -14.01 3.44 -4.95
CA GLU A 41 -15.06 2.74 -4.21
C GLU A 41 -15.86 1.78 -5.10
N ASP A 42 -16.15 2.18 -6.35
CA ASP A 42 -16.81 1.30 -7.34
C ASP A 42 -16.10 -0.04 -7.56
N VAL A 43 -14.77 -0.10 -7.36
CA VAL A 43 -14.00 -1.36 -7.44
C VAL A 43 -14.37 -2.28 -6.29
N ILE A 44 -14.45 -1.74 -5.08
CA ILE A 44 -14.77 -2.48 -3.86
C ILE A 44 -16.23 -2.94 -3.91
N GLU A 45 -17.14 -2.05 -4.29
CA GLU A 45 -18.56 -2.36 -4.44
C GLU A 45 -18.80 -3.40 -5.55
N ARG A 46 -18.09 -3.29 -6.68
CA ARG A 46 -18.20 -4.30 -7.72
C ARG A 46 -17.67 -5.65 -7.26
N HIS A 47 -16.50 -5.68 -6.61
CA HIS A 47 -15.95 -6.90 -6.05
C HIS A 47 -16.92 -7.54 -5.07
N ARG A 48 -17.59 -6.77 -4.21
CA ARG A 48 -18.64 -7.29 -3.31
C ARG A 48 -19.81 -7.97 -4.01
N GLN A 49 -20.19 -7.49 -5.20
CA GLN A 49 -21.40 -7.91 -5.90
C GLN A 49 -21.13 -8.98 -6.98
N ASP A 50 -19.90 -9.09 -7.46
CA ASP A 50 -19.52 -9.90 -8.61
C ASP A 50 -18.58 -11.04 -8.22
N GLN A 51 -19.17 -12.22 -8.00
CA GLN A 51 -18.43 -13.43 -7.61
C GLN A 51 -17.38 -13.87 -8.64
N THR A 52 -17.45 -13.38 -9.89
CA THR A 52 -16.42 -13.68 -10.90
C THR A 52 -15.07 -13.01 -10.60
N LEU A 53 -15.06 -12.03 -9.69
CA LEU A 53 -13.86 -11.36 -9.19
C LEU A 53 -13.27 -12.06 -7.96
N TRP A 54 -13.92 -13.10 -7.44
CA TRP A 54 -13.44 -13.83 -6.27
C TRP A 54 -12.56 -14.99 -6.69
N ARG A 55 -11.66 -15.38 -5.79
CA ARG A 55 -10.91 -16.61 -5.99
C ARG A 55 -11.84 -17.81 -5.92
N GLU A 56 -11.60 -18.81 -6.78
CA GLU A 56 -12.40 -20.04 -6.81
C GLU A 56 -12.44 -20.70 -5.43
N GLY A 57 -13.65 -20.98 -4.94
CA GLY A 57 -13.89 -21.61 -3.64
C GLY A 57 -13.94 -20.65 -2.44
N HIS A 58 -13.74 -19.35 -2.64
CA HIS A 58 -13.86 -18.37 -1.56
C HIS A 58 -15.32 -17.93 -1.34
N SER A 59 -15.67 -17.70 -0.06
CA SER A 59 -16.85 -16.91 0.33
C SER A 59 -16.54 -15.41 0.28
N TYR A 60 -17.56 -14.55 0.36
CA TYR A 60 -17.32 -13.11 0.47
C TYR A 60 -16.55 -12.78 1.75
N GLU A 61 -16.82 -13.47 2.85
CA GLU A 61 -16.12 -13.29 4.12
C GLU A 61 -14.62 -13.60 3.99
N ASP A 62 -14.24 -14.61 3.19
CA ASP A 62 -12.84 -14.89 2.91
C ASP A 62 -12.19 -13.74 2.12
N GLU A 63 -12.87 -13.28 1.07
CA GLU A 63 -12.40 -12.17 0.25
C GLU A 63 -12.30 -10.86 1.02
N GLU A 64 -13.29 -10.52 1.84
CA GLU A 64 -13.30 -9.33 2.69
C GLU A 64 -12.12 -9.35 3.67
N ARG A 65 -11.80 -10.52 4.26
CA ARG A 65 -10.60 -10.68 5.10
C ARG A 65 -9.31 -10.43 4.31
N HIS A 66 -9.22 -10.89 3.07
CA HIS A 66 -8.06 -10.61 2.22
C HIS A 66 -7.95 -9.12 1.86
N LEU A 67 -9.05 -8.48 1.49
CA LEU A 67 -9.10 -7.05 1.22
C LEU A 67 -8.71 -6.23 2.45
N ASN A 68 -9.19 -6.58 3.63
CA ASN A 68 -8.85 -5.89 4.88
C ASN A 68 -7.37 -6.00 5.25
N ASN A 69 -6.69 -7.08 4.83
CA ASN A 69 -5.24 -7.24 5.00
C ASN A 69 -4.42 -6.47 3.95
N LEU A 70 -4.97 -6.25 2.76
CA LEU A 70 -4.30 -5.58 1.66
C LEU A 70 -4.54 -4.06 1.62
N LEU A 71 -5.75 -3.62 1.96
CA LEU A 71 -6.18 -2.24 1.81
C LEU A 71 -6.11 -1.49 3.13
N ARG A 72 -5.83 -0.20 3.02
CA ARG A 72 -5.97 0.80 4.07
C ARG A 72 -6.80 1.96 3.55
N GLN A 73 -7.56 2.57 4.45
CA GLN A 73 -8.29 3.80 4.18
C GLN A 73 -7.52 5.00 4.75
N ASP A 74 -7.52 6.13 4.03
CA ASP A 74 -6.97 7.38 4.56
C ASP A 74 -8.04 8.25 5.24
N GLU A 75 -7.64 9.42 5.76
CA GLU A 75 -8.53 10.37 6.45
C GLU A 75 -9.67 10.90 5.56
N SER A 76 -9.52 10.83 4.23
CA SER A 76 -10.54 11.25 3.27
C SER A 76 -11.53 10.13 2.91
N GLY A 77 -11.29 8.92 3.40
CA GLY A 77 -12.08 7.74 3.06
C GLY A 77 -11.58 6.99 1.82
N LEU A 78 -10.49 7.45 1.19
CA LEU A 78 -9.95 6.80 -0.01
C LEU A 78 -9.18 5.54 0.36
N HIS A 79 -9.58 4.41 -0.22
CA HIS A 79 -8.87 3.15 -0.09
C HIS A 79 -7.59 3.14 -0.93
N TYR A 80 -6.53 2.51 -0.43
CA TYR A 80 -5.29 2.29 -1.15
C TYR A 80 -4.60 0.99 -0.72
N ILE A 81 -3.72 0.47 -1.57
CA ILE A 81 -2.93 -0.73 -1.25
C ILE A 81 -1.87 -0.40 -0.20
N ASP A 82 -1.96 -1.05 0.96
CA ASP A 82 -0.95 -0.98 2.03
C ASP A 82 0.18 -1.99 1.74
N TYR A 83 1.01 -1.67 0.75
CA TYR A 83 2.06 -2.59 0.30
C TYR A 83 3.13 -2.85 1.37
N LEU A 84 3.41 -1.89 2.26
CA LEU A 84 4.36 -2.10 3.35
C LEU A 84 3.87 -3.17 4.31
N ARG A 85 2.60 -3.09 4.76
CA ARG A 85 2.02 -4.11 5.64
C ARG A 85 1.78 -5.43 4.89
N ALA A 86 1.19 -5.38 3.71
CA ALA A 86 0.82 -6.57 2.94
C ALA A 86 2.05 -7.42 2.57
N SER A 87 3.20 -6.79 2.32
CA SER A 87 4.45 -7.49 1.99
C SER A 87 4.97 -8.42 3.08
N LEU A 88 4.57 -8.25 4.35
CA LEU A 88 5.02 -9.10 5.45
C LEU A 88 4.69 -10.58 5.19
N ASN A 89 3.52 -10.87 4.60
CA ASN A 89 3.08 -12.25 4.34
C ASN A 89 3.53 -12.79 2.97
N GLU A 90 4.16 -11.97 2.13
CA GLU A 90 4.50 -12.29 0.74
C GLU A 90 6.01 -12.47 0.51
N LEU A 91 6.85 -12.07 1.47
CA LEU A 91 8.30 -12.20 1.38
C LEU A 91 8.74 -13.54 1.97
N ASP A 92 9.51 -14.30 1.19
CA ASP A 92 10.11 -15.57 1.61
C ASP A 92 11.21 -15.35 2.68
N GLY A 93 11.29 -16.29 3.62
CA GLY A 93 12.18 -16.18 4.79
C GLY A 93 11.53 -15.33 5.87
N GLU A 94 11.66 -15.75 7.12
CA GLU A 94 11.15 -15.05 8.30
C GLU A 94 11.39 -13.54 8.27
N TYR A 95 10.70 -12.79 9.15
CA TYR A 95 10.72 -11.33 9.33
C TYR A 95 11.95 -10.54 8.80
N ALA A 96 13.17 -11.08 8.85
CA ALA A 96 14.38 -10.58 8.20
C ALA A 96 14.19 -10.00 6.78
N GLY A 97 13.51 -10.70 5.86
CA GLY A 97 13.31 -10.21 4.48
C GLY A 97 12.46 -8.93 4.44
N TRP A 98 11.46 -8.86 5.30
CA TRP A 98 10.60 -7.70 5.47
C TRP A 98 11.31 -6.54 6.18
N ILE A 99 12.13 -6.82 7.19
CA ILE A 99 12.99 -5.82 7.86
C ILE A 99 13.95 -5.18 6.86
N GLU A 100 14.59 -5.97 5.98
CA GLU A 100 15.46 -5.43 4.93
C GLU A 100 14.67 -4.53 3.96
N PHE A 101 13.47 -4.96 3.56
CA PHE A 101 12.59 -4.15 2.72
C PHE A 101 12.22 -2.81 3.39
N LEU A 102 11.84 -2.82 4.66
CA LEU A 102 11.56 -1.60 5.43
C LEU A 102 12.80 -0.71 5.53
N GLY A 103 13.99 -1.27 5.77
CA GLY A 103 15.26 -0.52 5.81
C GLY A 103 15.59 0.17 4.49
N ARG A 104 15.38 -0.52 3.36
CA ARG A 104 15.53 0.06 2.02
C ARG A 104 14.51 1.16 1.76
N HIS A 105 13.25 0.95 2.16
CA HIS A 105 12.22 1.97 2.07
C HIS A 105 12.57 3.21 2.91
N LYS A 106 13.04 3.04 4.15
CA LYS A 106 13.54 4.12 5.00
C LYS A 106 14.62 4.94 4.28
N THR A 107 15.65 4.27 3.76
CA THR A 107 16.76 4.92 3.06
C THR A 107 16.27 5.73 1.85
N LEU A 108 15.38 5.15 1.04
CA LEU A 108 14.78 5.83 -0.11
C LEU A 108 14.03 7.10 0.29
N VAL A 109 13.27 7.04 1.39
CA VAL A 109 12.49 8.19 1.87
C VAL A 109 13.40 9.26 2.46
N GLU A 110 14.42 8.89 3.24
CA GLU A 110 15.39 9.83 3.81
C GLU A 110 16.19 10.56 2.73
N SER A 111 16.74 9.83 1.75
CA SER A 111 17.39 10.44 0.59
C SER A 111 16.43 11.35 -0.17
N GLY A 112 15.21 10.90 -0.40
CA GLY A 112 14.17 11.70 -1.07
C GLY A 112 13.82 12.99 -0.33
N LEU A 113 13.75 12.97 1.00
CA LEU A 113 13.51 14.16 1.82
C LEU A 113 14.67 15.15 1.75
N ALA A 114 15.91 14.65 1.75
CA ALA A 114 17.12 15.46 1.69
C ALA A 114 17.33 16.09 0.29
N ASP A 115 17.11 15.30 -0.76
CA ASP A 115 17.44 15.66 -2.15
C ASP A 115 16.24 16.22 -2.93
N SER A 116 15.11 16.48 -2.26
CA SER A 116 13.88 16.96 -2.89
C SER A 116 14.10 18.29 -3.63
N PRO A 117 13.86 18.35 -4.96
CA PRO A 117 14.13 19.56 -5.75
C PRO A 117 13.12 20.68 -5.53
N ASN A 118 11.95 20.39 -4.95
CA ASN A 118 10.91 21.37 -4.65
C ASN A 118 9.96 20.88 -3.55
N ALA A 119 9.13 21.79 -3.04
CA ALA A 119 8.17 21.51 -1.97
C ALA A 119 7.15 20.42 -2.34
N THR A 120 6.73 20.33 -3.60
CA THR A 120 5.78 19.31 -4.06
C THR A 120 6.37 17.92 -3.95
N VAL A 121 7.61 17.72 -4.40
CA VAL A 121 8.32 16.44 -4.25
C VAL A 121 8.57 16.13 -2.78
N ARG A 122 8.98 17.13 -1.99
CA ARG A 122 9.20 16.97 -0.54
C ARG A 122 7.92 16.53 0.20
N ARG A 123 6.75 17.04 -0.21
CA ARG A 123 5.45 16.61 0.34
C ARG A 123 5.16 15.13 0.07
N LYS A 124 5.53 14.61 -1.10
CA LYS A 124 5.37 13.18 -1.42
C LYS A 124 6.23 12.30 -0.49
N TYR A 125 7.49 12.67 -0.28
CA TYR A 125 8.35 11.95 0.66
C TYR A 125 7.92 12.14 2.12
N SER A 126 7.36 13.29 2.49
CA SER A 126 6.79 13.50 3.83
C SER A 126 5.60 12.58 4.07
N TRP A 127 4.76 12.35 3.05
CA TRP A 127 3.68 11.37 3.12
C TRP A 127 4.22 9.95 3.29
N LEU A 128 5.22 9.55 2.49
CA LEU A 128 5.87 8.24 2.60
C LEU A 128 6.51 8.03 3.98
N LYS A 129 7.10 9.07 4.57
CA LYS A 129 7.63 9.04 5.94
C LYS A 129 6.52 8.70 6.94
N ASN A 130 5.41 9.42 6.88
CA ASN A 130 4.29 9.21 7.80
C ASN A 130 3.70 7.80 7.63
N TYR A 131 3.51 7.37 6.38
CA TYR A 131 3.04 6.03 6.06
C TYR A 131 3.98 4.95 6.60
N HIS A 132 5.29 5.07 6.35
CA HIS A 132 6.29 4.14 6.88
C HIS A 132 6.27 4.09 8.42
N ASN A 133 6.32 5.25 9.07
CA ASN A 133 6.34 5.33 10.53
C ASN A 133 5.04 4.84 11.18
N ALA A 134 3.90 4.94 10.49
CA ALA A 134 2.64 4.36 10.94
C ALA A 134 2.71 2.83 10.95
N VAL A 135 3.20 2.21 9.87
CA VAL A 135 3.39 0.76 9.81
C VAL A 135 4.35 0.28 10.90
N ILE A 136 5.47 0.98 11.11
CA ILE A 136 6.41 0.66 12.19
C ILE A 136 5.72 0.77 13.57
N GLY A 137 4.96 1.84 13.81
CA GLY A 137 4.28 2.07 15.08
C GLY A 137 3.25 0.99 15.42
N GLU A 138 2.47 0.55 14.43
CA GLU A 138 1.51 -0.53 14.59
C GLU A 138 2.17 -1.86 14.91
N ASN A 139 3.29 -2.16 14.26
CA ASN A 139 4.03 -3.39 14.53
C ASN A 139 4.61 -3.38 15.95
N ILE A 140 5.16 -2.25 16.41
CA ILE A 140 5.59 -2.10 17.80
C ILE A 140 4.41 -2.31 18.76
N ALA A 141 3.23 -1.76 18.47
CA ALA A 141 2.05 -1.89 19.32
C ALA A 141 1.51 -3.34 19.38
N ASN A 142 1.76 -4.14 18.34
CA ASN A 142 1.34 -5.54 18.25
C ASN A 142 2.37 -6.53 18.81
N LEU A 143 3.55 -6.07 19.26
CA LEU A 143 4.55 -6.94 19.87
C LEU A 143 4.14 -7.38 21.27
N GLU A 144 4.37 -8.66 21.58
CA GLU A 144 4.34 -9.12 22.95
C GLU A 144 5.46 -8.45 23.78
N PRO A 145 5.21 -8.06 25.04
CA PRO A 145 6.21 -7.43 25.88
C PRO A 145 7.48 -8.29 26.02
N GLY A 146 8.63 -7.73 25.63
CA GLY A 146 9.92 -8.43 25.69
C GLY A 146 10.16 -9.42 24.54
N ALA A 147 9.41 -9.32 23.44
CA ALA A 147 9.66 -10.11 22.24
C ALA A 147 11.09 -9.93 21.71
N MET A 148 11.77 -11.05 21.44
CA MET A 148 13.14 -11.11 20.93
C MET A 148 13.19 -11.75 19.54
N THR A 149 14.17 -11.35 18.75
CA THR A 149 14.56 -12.03 17.50
C THR A 149 15.24 -13.36 17.82
N GLU A 150 15.45 -14.19 16.80
CA GLU A 150 16.20 -15.45 16.93
C GLU A 150 17.66 -15.20 17.37
N ASP A 151 18.24 -14.07 16.97
CA ASP A 151 19.59 -13.64 17.35
C ASP A 151 19.65 -13.03 18.77
N GLY A 152 18.51 -12.91 19.46
CA GLY A 152 18.42 -12.39 20.83
C GLY A 152 18.31 -10.87 20.94
N ASP A 153 18.07 -10.16 19.83
CA ASP A 153 17.85 -8.72 19.82
C ASP A 153 16.38 -8.37 20.13
N PRO A 154 16.09 -7.28 20.86
CA PRO A 154 14.71 -6.86 21.09
C PRO A 154 14.04 -6.40 19.80
N TRP A 155 12.90 -6.99 19.44
CA TRP A 155 12.12 -6.58 18.25
C TRP A 155 11.75 -5.10 18.28
N GLU A 156 11.40 -4.58 19.46
CA GLU A 156 11.07 -3.17 19.64
C GLU A 156 12.24 -2.25 19.28
N ALA A 157 13.47 -2.61 19.66
CA ALA A 157 14.66 -1.82 19.36
C ALA A 157 14.94 -1.80 17.85
N LEU A 158 14.77 -2.95 17.20
CA LEU A 158 14.92 -3.09 15.75
C LEU A 158 13.90 -2.23 14.99
N PHE A 159 12.62 -2.30 15.35
CA PHE A 159 11.59 -1.46 14.73
C PHE A 159 11.79 0.03 15.01
N ARG A 160 12.21 0.41 16.22
CA ARG A 160 12.55 1.81 16.52
C ARG A 160 13.70 2.31 15.64
N GLY A 161 14.69 1.47 15.36
CA GLY A 161 15.78 1.77 14.42
C GLY A 161 15.31 2.00 12.97
N LEU A 162 14.15 1.47 12.58
CA LEU A 162 13.54 1.66 11.28
C LEU A 162 12.68 2.92 11.17
N ARG A 163 12.42 3.66 12.25
CA ARG A 163 11.71 4.94 12.16
C ARG A 163 12.53 5.98 11.42
N ILE A 164 11.85 6.84 10.67
CA ILE A 164 12.43 8.00 9.99
C ILE A 164 12.20 9.24 10.86
N GLU A 165 13.27 9.87 11.30
CA GLU A 165 13.27 11.01 12.26
C GLU A 165 13.32 12.39 11.58
N ALA A 166 13.63 12.45 10.28
CA ALA A 166 13.87 13.67 9.50
C ALA A 166 12.64 14.58 9.33
#